data_AF-A0A2A4J314-F1
#
_entry.id   AF-A0A2A4J314-F1
#
_cell.length_a   1.000
_cell.length_b   1.000
_cell.length_c   1.000
_cell.angle_alpha   90.00
_cell.angle_beta   90.00
_cell.angle_gamma   90.00
#
_symmetry.space_group_name_H-M   'P 1'
#
loop_
_entity.id
_entity.type
_entity.pdbx_description
1 polymer ?
#
loop_
_entity_poly.entity_id
_entity_poly.type
_entity_poly.pdbx_seq_one_letter_code
_entity_poly.pdbx_strand_id
1 'polypeptide(L)'
;MEEEPATLTDQLVAFAKLFDIDRDGTTIDLYRSDYWLRQSKVLEDRELTMTDTGIVWMKLSKIELTFSEWYEMLGEICTRRGLDRDSVEAALTNCGLPGTIKVFVPQYRDMYYTYKPRSKLINTSEP
;
A
#
# COMPACT_ATOMS: atom_id res chain seq x y z
N MET A 1 -20.74 20.72 -12.50
CA MET A 1 -19.82 20.89 -11.37
C MET A 1 -18.51 20.36 -11.88
N GLU A 2 -17.56 21.23 -12.24
CA GLU A 2 -16.22 20.77 -12.62
C GLU A 2 -15.61 20.20 -11.34
N GLU A 3 -15.50 18.87 -11.26
CA GLU A 3 -14.79 18.21 -10.16
C GLU A 3 -13.33 18.66 -10.25
N GLU A 4 -12.84 19.35 -9.21
CA GLU A 4 -11.42 19.68 -9.14
C GLU A 4 -10.60 18.39 -9.21
N PRO A 5 -9.51 18.36 -9.99
CA PRO A 5 -8.67 17.18 -10.07
C PRO A 5 -8.17 16.84 -8.67
N ALA A 6 -8.35 15.58 -8.25
CA ALA A 6 -7.87 15.12 -6.97
C ALA A 6 -6.37 15.41 -6.86
N THR A 7 -5.92 15.95 -5.73
CA THR A 7 -4.49 16.16 -5.49
C THR A 7 -3.89 14.94 -4.79
N LEU A 8 -2.56 14.80 -4.87
CA LEU A 8 -1.84 13.76 -4.15
C LEU A 8 -2.07 13.86 -2.63
N THR A 9 -2.20 15.08 -2.11
CA THR A 9 -2.51 15.33 -0.70
C THR A 9 -3.90 14.82 -0.32
N ASP A 10 -4.91 15.08 -1.15
CA ASP A 10 -6.28 14.61 -0.91
C ASP A 10 -6.35 13.09 -0.92
N GLN A 11 -5.62 12.45 -1.83
CA GLN A 11 -5.48 10.99 -1.84
C GLN A 11 -4.80 10.49 -0.57
N LEU A 12 -3.72 11.11 -0.11
CA LEU A 12 -3.08 10.72 1.15
C LEU A 12 -4.07 10.79 2.32
N VAL A 13 -4.87 11.86 2.43
CA VAL A 13 -5.90 11.99 3.46
C VAL A 13 -6.94 10.87 3.37
N ALA A 14 -7.38 10.53 2.15
CA ALA A 14 -8.34 9.45 1.94
C ALA A 14 -7.76 8.08 2.36
N PHE A 15 -6.56 7.75 1.90
CA PHE A 15 -5.90 6.49 2.23
C PHE A 15 -5.48 6.40 3.70
N ALA A 16 -5.13 7.53 4.33
CA ALA A 16 -4.84 7.60 5.76
C ALA A 16 -6.05 7.23 6.64
N LYS A 17 -7.29 7.39 6.14
CA LYS A 17 -8.54 6.99 6.82
C LYS A 17 -9.02 5.59 6.42
N LEU A 18 -8.27 4.88 5.59
CA LEU A 18 -8.65 3.55 5.14
C LEU A 18 -8.81 2.63 6.37
N PHE A 19 -9.96 1.97 6.45
CA PHE A 19 -10.39 1.07 7.53
C PHE A 19 -10.45 1.70 8.93
N ASP A 20 -10.40 3.03 9.04
CA ASP A 20 -10.48 3.74 10.31
C ASP A 20 -11.06 5.15 10.11
N ILE A 21 -12.37 5.27 10.35
CA ILE A 21 -13.14 6.49 10.11
C ILE A 21 -12.85 7.59 11.14
N ASP A 22 -12.23 7.26 12.27
CA ASP A 22 -11.96 8.19 13.36
C ASP A 22 -10.65 8.96 13.16
N ARG A 23 -9.81 8.55 12.19
CA ARG A 23 -8.56 9.25 11.85
C ARG A 23 -8.86 10.58 11.16
N ASP A 24 -8.05 11.59 11.48
CA ASP A 24 -8.11 12.92 10.86
C ASP A 24 -7.56 12.93 9.43
N GLY A 25 -6.67 12.00 9.11
CA GLY A 25 -5.99 11.83 7.82
C GLY A 25 -4.73 12.68 7.66
N THR A 26 -4.20 13.26 8.75
CA THR A 26 -3.00 14.12 8.69
C THR A 26 -1.69 13.32 8.57
N THR A 27 -1.72 12.07 9.04
CA THR A 27 -0.60 11.12 8.97
C THR A 27 -1.03 9.78 8.40
N ILE A 28 -0.08 9.12 7.73
CA ILE A 28 -0.27 7.78 7.16
C ILE A 28 0.73 6.80 7.78
N ASP A 29 0.31 5.56 8.00
CA ASP A 29 1.20 4.47 8.41
C ASP A 29 1.69 3.66 7.20
N LEU A 30 2.68 2.79 7.44
CA LEU A 30 3.28 1.99 6.36
C LEU A 30 2.24 1.11 5.68
N TYR A 31 1.30 0.55 6.44
CA TYR A 31 0.27 -0.33 5.90
C TYR A 31 -0.62 0.39 4.88
N ARG A 32 -1.15 1.57 5.22
CA ARG A 32 -2.01 2.36 4.35
C ARG A 32 -1.23 2.93 3.16
N SER A 33 0.03 3.30 3.37
CA SER A 33 0.94 3.70 2.28
C SER A 33 1.16 2.57 1.28
N ASP A 34 1.49 1.36 1.75
CA ASP A 34 1.66 0.18 0.90
C ASP A 34 0.35 -0.20 0.20
N TYR A 35 -0.78 -0.08 0.88
CA TYR A 35 -2.10 -0.31 0.28
C TYR A 35 -2.34 0.64 -0.89
N TRP A 36 -2.05 1.94 -0.70
CA TRP A 36 -2.20 2.95 -1.74
C TRP A 36 -1.29 2.66 -2.94
N LEU A 37 -0.01 2.38 -2.69
CA LEU A 37 0.96 2.02 -3.75
C LEU A 37 0.55 0.75 -4.51
N ARG A 38 -0.07 -0.22 -3.84
CA ARG A 38 -0.62 -1.41 -4.51
C ARG A 38 -1.86 -1.06 -5.33
N GLN A 39 -2.75 -0.23 -4.81
CA GLN A 39 -3.95 0.20 -5.53
C GLN A 39 -3.60 0.98 -6.81
N SER A 40 -2.56 1.81 -6.76
CA SER A 40 -2.04 2.55 -7.91
C SER A 40 -1.22 1.70 -8.88
N LYS A 41 -0.99 0.42 -8.56
CA LYS A 41 -0.14 -0.52 -9.33
C LYS A 41 1.33 -0.09 -9.41
N VAL A 42 1.78 0.75 -8.47
CA VAL A 42 3.19 1.11 -8.34
C VAL A 42 3.94 0.00 -7.57
N LEU A 43 3.31 -0.57 -6.55
CA LEU A 43 3.86 -1.71 -5.80
C LEU A 43 3.37 -3.02 -6.42
N GLU A 44 3.99 -3.36 -7.54
CA GLU A 44 3.94 -4.68 -8.15
C GLU A 44 5.28 -5.38 -7.86
N ASP A 45 5.25 -6.57 -7.23
CA ASP A 45 6.39 -7.25 -6.57
C ASP A 45 7.62 -7.57 -7.47
N ARG A 46 7.68 -7.03 -8.69
CA ARG A 46 8.82 -7.02 -9.62
C ARG A 46 9.59 -5.69 -9.64
N GLU A 47 8.90 -4.55 -9.63
CA GLU A 47 9.52 -3.22 -9.78
C GLU A 47 9.69 -2.52 -8.43
N LEU A 48 8.70 -2.66 -7.56
CA LEU A 48 8.73 -2.17 -6.19
C LEU A 48 8.09 -3.20 -5.26
N THR A 49 8.80 -3.55 -4.18
CA THR A 49 8.34 -4.55 -3.21
C THR A 49 8.03 -3.92 -1.86
N MET A 50 7.23 -4.60 -1.02
CA MET A 50 7.02 -4.18 0.38
C MET A 50 8.33 -4.14 1.19
N THR A 51 9.34 -4.91 0.79
CA THR A 51 10.66 -4.85 1.44
C THR A 51 11.33 -3.51 1.17
N ASP A 52 11.18 -2.96 -0.04
CA ASP A 52 11.78 -1.67 -0.37
C ASP A 52 11.12 -0.53 0.38
N THR A 53 9.77 -0.50 0.37
CA THR A 53 9.00 0.49 1.11
C THR A 53 9.30 0.39 2.59
N GLY A 54 9.33 -0.81 3.15
CA GLY A 54 9.70 -1.07 4.54
C GLY A 54 11.12 -0.62 4.90
N ILE A 55 12.12 -0.87 4.06
CA ILE A 55 13.50 -0.42 4.31
C ILE A 55 13.58 1.10 4.36
N VAL A 56 12.96 1.81 3.41
CA VAL A 56 12.98 3.28 3.40
C VAL A 56 12.20 3.83 4.58
N TRP A 57 11.03 3.27 4.88
CA TRP A 57 10.21 3.68 6.03
C TRP A 57 10.97 3.55 7.36
N MET A 58 11.64 2.42 7.59
CA MET A 58 12.34 2.16 8.84
C MET A 58 13.48 3.13 9.12
N LYS A 59 14.08 3.75 8.08
CA LYS A 59 15.11 4.79 8.27
C LYS A 59 14.57 6.02 8.99
N LEU A 60 13.29 6.35 8.79
CA LEU A 60 12.64 7.48 9.44
C LEU A 60 12.38 7.21 10.92
N SER A 61 12.42 5.94 11.36
CA SER A 61 12.19 5.50 12.74
C SER A 61 10.86 6.00 13.33
N LYS A 62 9.83 6.08 12.48
CA LYS A 62 8.49 6.56 12.81
C LYS A 62 7.44 5.52 12.50
N ILE A 63 6.38 5.51 13.30
CA ILE A 63 5.20 4.66 13.08
C ILE A 63 4.34 5.25 11.97
N GLU A 64 4.20 6.57 11.95
CA GLU A 64 3.39 7.32 10.99
C GLU A 64 4.17 8.52 10.45
N LEU A 65 3.85 8.92 9.22
CA LEU A 65 4.49 10.02 8.51
C LEU A 65 3.46 11.08 8.12
N THR A 66 3.86 12.35 8.19
CA THR A 66 3.10 13.45 7.57
C THR A 66 3.24 13.40 6.04
N PHE A 67 2.42 14.18 5.32
CA PHE A 67 2.53 14.25 3.86
C PHE A 67 3.94 14.62 3.37
N SER A 68 4.60 15.61 4.00
CA SER A 68 5.94 16.03 3.59
C SER A 68 6.97 14.91 3.77
N GLU A 69 6.91 14.20 4.89
CA GLU A 69 7.84 13.11 5.20
C GLU A 69 7.59 11.89 4.30
N TRP A 70 6.32 11.58 4.05
CA TRP A 70 5.93 10.54 3.12
C TRP A 70 6.36 10.87 1.68
N TYR A 71 6.26 12.15 1.28
CA TYR A 71 6.68 12.60 -0.05
C TYR A 71 8.20 12.54 -0.25
N GLU A 72 8.98 12.76 0.81
CA GLU A 72 10.43 12.51 0.81
C GLU A 72 10.74 11.02 0.68
N MET A 73 10.03 10.17 1.43
CA MET A 73 10.13 8.71 1.35
C MET A 73 9.82 8.19 -0.06
N LEU A 74 8.77 8.72 -0.71
CA LEU A 74 8.42 8.37 -2.10
C LEU A 74 9.56 8.73 -3.07
N GLY A 75 10.17 9.91 -2.91
CA GLY A 75 11.31 10.33 -3.71
C GLY A 75 12.53 9.42 -3.56
N GLU A 76 12.82 8.96 -2.34
CA GLU A 76 13.90 8.00 -2.10
C GLU A 76 13.60 6.64 -2.75
N ILE A 77 12.35 6.17 -2.69
CA ILE A 77 11.93 4.92 -3.36
C ILE A 77 12.15 5.03 -4.86
N CYS A 78 11.66 6.11 -5.49
CA CYS A 78 11.82 6.33 -6.92
C CYS A 78 13.30 6.36 -7.32
N THR A 79 14.14 7.04 -6.53
CA THR A 79 15.59 7.11 -6.78
C THR A 79 16.26 5.73 -6.65
N ARG A 80 15.89 4.93 -5.65
CA ARG A 80 16.49 3.59 -5.41
C ARG A 80 16.09 2.57 -6.47
N ARG A 81 14.85 2.62 -6.94
CA ARG A 81 14.30 1.67 -7.93
C ARG A 81 14.37 2.17 -9.38
N GLY A 82 14.78 3.42 -9.59
CA GLY A 82 14.83 4.03 -10.92
C GLY A 82 13.44 4.26 -11.52
N LEU A 83 12.45 4.56 -10.68
CA LEU A 83 11.09 4.87 -11.11
C LEU A 83 10.98 6.35 -11.45
N ASP A 84 10.18 6.66 -12.47
CA ASP A 84 9.85 8.04 -12.82
C ASP A 84 8.86 8.62 -11.81
N ARG A 85 9.25 9.71 -11.15
CA ARG A 85 8.48 10.32 -10.06
C ARG A 85 7.14 10.85 -10.55
N ASP A 86 7.12 11.53 -11.69
CA ASP A 86 5.91 12.15 -12.24
C ASP A 86 4.88 11.06 -12.61
N SER A 87 5.35 9.97 -13.23
CA SER A 87 4.51 8.80 -13.52
C SER A 87 3.95 8.15 -12.26
N VAL A 88 4.74 8.02 -11.19
CA VAL A 88 4.30 7.46 -9.91
C VAL A 88 3.26 8.35 -9.23
N GLU A 89 3.47 9.66 -9.21
CA GLU A 89 2.52 10.62 -8.65
C GLU A 89 1.20 10.64 -9.43
N ALA A 90 1.27 10.57 -10.76
CA ALA A 90 0.10 10.45 -11.61
C ALA A 90 -0.66 9.14 -11.34
N ALA A 91 0.03 8.01 -11.18
CA ALA A 91 -0.60 6.73 -10.85
C ALA A 91 -1.29 6.77 -9.47
N LEU A 92 -0.64 7.37 -8.47
CA LEU A 92 -1.19 7.52 -7.12
C LEU A 92 -2.38 8.46 -7.05
N THR A 93 -2.37 9.51 -7.87
CA THR A 93 -3.48 10.47 -7.95
C THR A 93 -4.72 9.87 -8.62
N ASN A 94 -4.50 9.05 -9.67
CA ASN A 94 -5.56 8.53 -10.53
C ASN A 94 -6.01 7.10 -10.17
N CYS A 95 -5.58 6.54 -9.03
CA CYS A 95 -5.94 5.18 -8.63
C CYS A 95 -7.35 5.04 -8.02
N GLY A 96 -8.10 6.14 -7.95
CA GLY A 96 -9.44 6.19 -7.36
C GLY A 96 -9.43 6.13 -5.83
N LEU A 97 -10.63 6.21 -5.23
CA LEU A 97 -10.79 6.19 -3.77
C LEU A 97 -10.30 4.87 -3.15
N PRO A 98 -9.87 4.87 -1.89
CA PRO A 98 -9.39 3.68 -1.21
C PRO A 98 -10.41 2.52 -1.26
N GLY A 99 -9.96 1.32 -1.65
CA GLY A 99 -10.79 0.12 -1.69
C GLY A 99 -11.69 -0.04 -2.92
N THR A 100 -11.62 0.88 -3.88
CA THR A 100 -12.38 0.78 -5.15
C THR A 100 -11.86 -0.33 -6.07
N ILE A 101 -10.55 -0.60 -6.01
CA ILE A 101 -9.90 -1.69 -6.74
C ILE A 101 -9.53 -2.78 -5.74
N LYS A 102 -9.70 -4.04 -6.15
CA LYS A 102 -9.30 -5.18 -5.32
C LYS A 102 -7.77 -5.20 -5.14
N VAL A 103 -7.30 -4.78 -3.98
CA VAL A 103 -5.90 -4.91 -3.59
C VAL A 103 -5.68 -6.29 -2.96
N PHE A 104 -4.73 -7.06 -3.51
CA PHE A 104 -4.27 -8.27 -2.86
C PHE A 104 -3.24 -7.90 -1.79
N VAL A 105 -3.71 -7.68 -0.56
CA VAL A 105 -2.83 -7.56 0.60
C VAL A 105 -2.51 -8.98 1.07
N PRO A 106 -1.24 -9.41 1.06
CA PRO A 106 -0.86 -10.72 1.57
C PRO A 106 -1.21 -10.80 3.05
N GLN A 107 -2.34 -11.41 3.40
CA GLN A 107 -2.65 -11.68 4.79
C GLN A 107 -1.84 -12.90 5.23
N TYR A 108 -0.86 -12.69 6.11
CA TYR A 108 -0.21 -13.79 6.84
C TYR A 108 -1.25 -14.72 7.48
N ARG A 109 -2.39 -14.15 7.91
CA ARG A 109 -3.56 -14.89 8.39
C ARG A 109 -4.01 -15.95 7.38
N ASP A 110 -4.19 -15.62 6.11
CA ASP A 110 -4.65 -16.63 5.13
C ASP A 110 -3.61 -17.73 4.85
N MET A 111 -2.31 -17.43 4.96
CA MET A 111 -1.25 -18.45 4.78
C MET A 111 -1.17 -19.47 5.93
N TYR A 112 -1.36 -19.04 7.18
CA TYR A 112 -1.28 -19.94 8.33
C TYR A 112 -2.60 -20.68 8.62
N TYR A 113 -3.75 -20.13 8.23
CA TYR A 113 -5.04 -20.79 8.37
C TYR A 113 -5.36 -21.77 7.23
N THR A 114 -4.65 -21.68 6.09
CA THR A 114 -4.73 -22.68 4.99
C THR A 114 -3.76 -23.84 5.16
N TYR A 115 -2.82 -23.77 6.12
CA TYR A 115 -1.97 -24.91 6.46
C TYR A 115 -2.82 -26.06 7.06
N LYS A 116 -3.15 -27.03 6.21
CA LYS A 116 -3.67 -28.32 6.66
C LYS A 116 -2.47 -29.26 6.85
N PRO A 117 -2.18 -29.76 8.06
CA PRO A 117 -1.12 -30.73 8.25
C PRO A 117 -1.37 -31.94 7.34
N ARG A 118 -0.30 -32.51 6.78
CA ARG A 118 -0.35 -33.57 5.76
C ARG A 118 -1.28 -34.73 6.15
N SER A 119 -1.37 -35.06 7.44
CA SER A 119 -2.28 -36.07 7.99
C SER A 119 -3.77 -35.79 7.75
N LYS A 120 -4.18 -34.53 7.65
CA LYS A 120 -5.57 -34.11 7.34
C LYS A 120 -5.86 -34.00 5.83
N LEU A 121 -4.85 -34.14 4.98
CA LEU A 121 -5.00 -34.14 3.51
C LEU A 121 -5.18 -35.55 2.93
N ILE A 122 -4.93 -36.60 3.72
CA ILE A 122 -4.86 -37.99 3.25
C ILE A 122 -6.22 -38.72 3.27
N ASN A 123 -7.28 -38.15 3.86
CA ASN A 123 -8.61 -38.80 3.91
C ASN A 123 -9.63 -38.20 2.93
N THR A 124 -9.25 -37.99 1.66
CA THR A 124 -10.21 -37.64 0.59
C THR A 124 -10.16 -38.57 -0.62
N SER A 125 -9.72 -39.81 -0.40
CA SER A 125 -9.94 -40.95 -1.28
C SER A 125 -10.24 -42.14 -0.36
N GLU A 126 -11.34 -42.87 -0.37
CA GLU A 126 -12.53 -43.12 -1.21
C GLU A 126 -13.42 -44.04 -0.32
N PRO A 127 -14.61 -44.52 -0.72
CA PRO A 127 -15.43 -44.25 -1.89
C PRO A 127 -16.73 -43.47 -1.59
#